data_AF-A0A2G6DS03-F1
#
_entry.id   AF-A0A2G6DS03-F1
#
_cell.length_a   1.000
_cell.length_b   1.000
_cell.length_c   1.000
_cell.angle_alpha   90.00
_cell.angle_beta   90.00
_cell.angle_gamma   90.00
#
_symmetry.space_group_name_H-M   'P 1'
#
loop_
_entity.id
_entity.type
_entity.pdbx_description
1 polymer ?
#
loop_
_entity_poly.entity_id
_entity_poly.type
_entity_poly.pdbx_seq_one_letter_code
_entity_poly.pdbx_strand_id
1 'polypeptide(L)'
;MCLLIDYSIWYHDLSDSFSSLKNSIWSKKNVWWWHCLWIRKDEFHPLLDYDYNIMDQMNLEEPKRYRVDVFRRRTLAHKKTDC
;
A
#
# COMPACT_ATOMS: atom_id res chain seq x y z
N MET A 1 -29.14 25.75 5.63
CA MET A 1 -29.04 24.44 4.97
C MET A 1 -27.78 24.33 4.08
N CYS A 2 -27.30 25.41 3.46
CA CYS A 2 -26.08 25.39 2.63
C CYS A 2 -24.76 25.11 3.40
N LEU A 3 -24.63 25.61 4.64
CA LEU A 3 -23.41 25.43 5.46
C LEU A 3 -23.09 23.96 5.80
N LEU A 4 -24.10 23.09 5.90
CA LEU A 4 -23.90 21.66 6.15
C LEU A 4 -23.40 20.92 4.91
N ILE A 5 -23.82 21.39 3.72
CA ILE A 5 -23.37 20.84 2.44
C ILE A 5 -21.90 21.22 2.22
N ASP A 6 -21.53 22.47 2.45
CA ASP A 6 -20.12 22.93 2.37
C ASP A 6 -19.20 22.19 3.35
N TYR A 7 -19.66 21.95 4.59
CA TYR A 7 -18.88 21.19 5.57
C TYR A 7 -18.71 19.73 5.15
N SER A 8 -19.74 19.10 4.59
CA SER A 8 -19.67 17.72 4.12
C SER A 8 -18.73 17.57 2.92
N ILE A 9 -18.77 18.51 1.96
CA ILE A 9 -17.88 18.53 0.79
C ILE A 9 -16.43 18.72 1.25
N TRP A 10 -16.17 19.68 2.14
CA TRP A 10 -14.83 19.93 2.66
C TRP A 10 -14.28 18.75 3.46
N TYR A 11 -15.13 18.07 4.24
CA TYR A 11 -14.76 16.86 4.97
C TYR A 11 -14.38 15.70 4.05
N HIS A 12 -15.14 15.45 2.99
CA HIS A 12 -14.83 14.43 1.99
C HIS A 12 -13.50 14.72 1.27
N ASP A 13 -13.30 15.96 0.83
CA ASP A 13 -12.11 16.37 0.08
C ASP A 13 -10.83 16.30 0.93
N LEU A 14 -10.92 16.64 2.22
CA LEU A 14 -9.85 16.40 3.18
C LEU A 14 -9.61 14.92 3.43
N SER A 15 -10.66 14.13 3.61
CA SER A 15 -10.54 12.68 3.84
C SER A 15 -9.85 11.98 2.66
N ASP A 16 -10.18 12.37 1.43
CA ASP A 16 -9.56 11.84 0.23
C ASP A 16 -8.08 12.27 0.13
N SER A 17 -7.78 13.52 0.47
CA SER A 17 -6.41 14.03 0.55
C SER A 17 -5.58 13.29 1.61
N PHE A 18 -6.14 13.03 2.79
CA PHE A 18 -5.49 12.24 3.85
C PHE A 18 -5.25 10.80 3.42
N SER A 19 -6.20 10.20 2.71
CA SER A 19 -6.08 8.82 2.20
C SER A 19 -4.98 8.72 1.15
N SER A 20 -4.93 9.67 0.21
CA SER A 20 -3.86 9.77 -0.79
C SER A 20 -2.48 9.95 -0.16
N LEU A 21 -2.36 10.84 0.84
CA LEU A 21 -1.11 11.06 1.57
C LEU A 21 -0.67 9.81 2.34
N LYS A 22 -1.62 9.14 3.01
CA LYS A 22 -1.38 7.90 3.74
C LYS A 22 -0.87 6.80 2.80
N ASN A 23 -1.48 6.65 1.62
CA ASN A 23 -1.06 5.69 0.60
C ASN A 23 0.33 6.01 0.03
N SER A 24 0.64 7.30 -0.18
CA SER A 24 1.96 7.75 -0.62
C SER A 24 3.05 7.47 0.43
N ILE A 25 2.76 7.75 1.71
CA ILE A 25 3.67 7.43 2.82
C ILE A 25 3.83 5.91 2.96
N TRP A 26 2.75 5.15 2.81
CA TRP A 26 2.78 3.70 2.94
C TRP A 26 3.54 3.03 1.79
N SER A 27 3.37 3.49 0.55
CA SER A 27 4.16 3.01 -0.59
C SER A 27 5.65 3.26 -0.41
N LYS A 28 6.05 4.46 0.04
CA LYS A 28 7.45 4.81 0.34
C LYS A 28 8.00 4.04 1.54
N LYS A 29 7.22 3.91 2.62
CA LYS A 29 7.60 3.13 3.80
C LYS A 29 7.78 1.66 3.46
N ASN A 30 6.91 1.08 2.63
CA ASN A 30 7.09 -0.27 2.14
C ASN A 30 8.40 -0.41 1.37
N VAL A 31 8.70 0.46 0.40
CA VAL A 31 9.96 0.38 -0.36
C VAL A 31 11.18 0.41 0.57
N TRP A 32 11.19 1.29 1.56
CA TRP A 32 12.25 1.35 2.57
C TRP A 32 12.32 0.09 3.44
N TRP A 33 11.18 -0.39 3.93
CA TRP A 33 11.12 -1.62 4.73
C TRP A 33 11.48 -2.86 3.90
N TRP A 34 11.28 -2.83 2.58
CA TRP A 34 11.72 -3.88 1.66
C TRP A 34 13.24 -3.96 1.56
N HIS A 35 13.92 -2.82 1.52
CA HIS A 35 15.39 -2.79 1.67
C HIS A 35 15.84 -3.39 3.01
N CYS A 36 15.04 -3.25 4.08
CA CYS A 36 15.30 -3.91 5.36
C CYS A 36 14.92 -5.41 5.37
N LEU A 37 13.83 -5.81 4.70
CA LEU A 37 13.40 -7.21 4.56
C LEU A 37 14.33 -8.01 3.67
N TRP A 38 15.10 -7.37 2.78
CA TRP A 38 16.19 -8.02 2.05
C TRP A 38 17.22 -8.70 2.97
N ILE A 39 17.22 -8.34 4.26
CA ILE A 39 18.05 -8.92 5.33
C ILE A 39 17.34 -10.09 6.04
N ARG A 40 16.01 -10.27 5.91
CA ARG A 40 15.24 -11.35 6.55
C ARG A 40 14.79 -12.42 5.55
N LYS A 41 15.09 -13.67 5.85
CA LYS A 41 14.83 -14.90 5.07
C LYS A 41 13.36 -15.36 5.00
N ASP A 42 12.37 -14.53 5.36
CA ASP A 42 11.02 -15.03 5.60
C ASP A 42 10.05 -14.72 4.46
N GLU A 43 9.81 -15.73 3.60
CA GLU A 43 8.86 -15.71 2.49
C GLU A 43 7.40 -15.50 2.97
N PHE A 44 7.12 -15.77 4.24
CA PHE A 44 5.77 -15.70 4.82
C PHE A 44 5.52 -14.41 5.61
N HIS A 45 6.33 -13.38 5.41
CA HIS A 45 6.16 -12.11 6.12
C HIS A 45 4.79 -11.47 5.77
N PRO A 46 3.99 -10.97 6.75
CA PRO A 46 2.66 -10.40 6.49
C PRO A 46 2.63 -9.24 5.47
N LEU A 47 3.76 -8.54 5.28
CA LEU A 47 3.91 -7.48 4.27
C LEU A 47 4.08 -8.00 2.82
N LEU A 48 4.28 -9.30 2.67
CA LEU A 48 4.16 -10.00 1.39
C LEU A 48 2.72 -10.42 1.12
N ASP A 49 1.79 -10.20 2.04
CA ASP A 49 0.38 -10.46 1.80
C ASP A 49 -0.34 -9.28 1.15
N TYR A 50 -1.46 -9.57 0.50
CA TYR A 50 -2.29 -8.52 -0.06
C TYR A 50 -3.00 -7.76 1.06
N ASP A 51 -2.70 -6.46 1.20
CA ASP A 51 -3.44 -5.60 2.10
C ASP A 51 -4.70 -5.11 1.38
N TYR A 52 -5.78 -5.86 1.54
CA TYR A 52 -7.06 -5.58 0.89
C TYR A 52 -7.65 -4.23 1.33
N ASN A 53 -7.40 -3.78 2.56
CA ASN A 53 -7.88 -2.48 3.04
C ASN A 53 -7.18 -1.33 2.30
N ILE A 54 -5.91 -1.50 1.96
CA ILE A 54 -5.17 -0.51 1.19
C ILE A 54 -5.53 -0.58 -0.28
N MET A 55 -5.74 -1.79 -0.83
CA MET A 55 -6.19 -1.96 -2.21
C MET A 55 -7.58 -1.36 -2.45
N ASP A 56 -8.46 -1.34 -1.44
CA ASP A 56 -9.77 -0.71 -1.50
C ASP A 56 -9.69 0.82 -1.55
N GLN A 57 -8.61 1.40 -1.02
CA GLN A 57 -8.34 2.85 -1.01
C GLN A 57 -7.53 3.33 -2.23
N MET A 58 -7.22 2.44 -3.17
CA MET A 58 -6.38 2.71 -4.33
C MET A 58 -7.22 2.97 -5.58
N ASN A 59 -6.75 3.87 -6.47
CA ASN A 59 -7.41 4.16 -7.74
C ASN A 59 -7.44 2.93 -8.67
N LEU A 60 -8.36 2.84 -9.63
CA LEU A 60 -8.57 1.66 -10.51
C LEU A 60 -7.31 0.97 -11.08
N GLU A 61 -6.23 1.70 -11.35
CA GLU A 61 -4.98 1.16 -11.91
C GLU A 61 -3.89 0.84 -10.86
N GLU A 62 -4.01 1.35 -9.64
CA GLU A 62 -3.05 1.18 -8.56
C GLU A 62 -3.04 -0.25 -7.95
N PRO A 63 -4.18 -0.96 -7.79
CA PRO A 63 -4.21 -2.34 -7.30
C PRO A 63 -3.45 -3.30 -8.20
N LYS A 64 -3.47 -3.07 -9.53
CA LYS A 64 -2.71 -3.90 -10.48
C LYS A 64 -1.21 -3.74 -10.24
N ARG A 65 -0.73 -2.50 -10.11
CA ARG A 65 0.68 -2.19 -9.84
C ARG A 65 1.12 -2.74 -8.48
N TYR A 66 0.27 -2.59 -7.47
CA TYR A 66 0.50 -3.15 -6.14
C TYR A 66 0.65 -4.67 -6.16
N ARG A 67 -0.27 -5.39 -6.83
CA ARG A 67 -0.20 -6.85 -6.96
C ARG A 67 1.08 -7.33 -7.67
N VAL A 68 1.46 -6.67 -8.77
CA VAL A 68 2.69 -6.99 -9.50
C VAL A 68 3.92 -6.80 -8.60
N ASP A 69 3.95 -5.73 -7.80
CA ASP A 69 5.07 -5.47 -6.89
C ASP A 69 5.13 -6.49 -5.74
N VAL A 70 3.98 -6.82 -5.12
CA VAL A 70 3.89 -7.89 -4.12
C VAL A 70 4.34 -9.24 -4.67
N PHE A 71 3.89 -9.62 -5.86
CA PHE A 71 4.32 -10.85 -6.53
C PHE A 71 5.83 -10.86 -6.78
N ARG A 72 6.38 -9.78 -7.32
CA ARG A 72 7.83 -9.62 -7.52
C ARG A 72 8.60 -9.79 -6.21
N ARG A 73 8.12 -9.20 -5.12
CA ARG A 73 8.73 -9.31 -3.79
C ARG A 73 8.68 -10.75 -3.25
N ARG A 74 7.56 -11.47 -3.42
CA ARG A 74 7.44 -12.90 -3.08
C ARG A 74 8.45 -13.75 -3.84
N THR A 75 8.55 -13.57 -5.16
CA THR A 75 9.50 -14.32 -6.00
C THR A 75 10.95 -14.09 -5.57
N LEU A 76 11.32 -12.87 -5.19
CA LEU A 76 12.66 -12.55 -4.70
C LEU A 76 12.95 -13.17 -3.33
N ALA A 77 11.96 -13.21 -2.43
CA ALA A 77 12.09 -13.88 -1.14
C ALA A 77 12.29 -15.40 -1.32
N HIS A 78 11.44 -16.04 -2.13
CA HIS A 78 11.51 -17.47 -2.45
C HIS A 78 12.88 -17.89 -3.02
N LYS A 79 13.40 -17.14 -4.01
CA LYS A 79 14.71 -17.41 -4.61
C LYS A 79 15.89 -17.34 -3.63
N LYS A 80 15.78 -16.57 -2.54
CA LYS A 80 16.84 -16.48 -1.53
C LYS A 80 16.79 -17.62 -0.50
N THR A 81 15.63 -18.25 -0.32
CA THR A 81 15.47 -19.41 0.57
C THR A 81 15.96 -20.71 -0.05
N ASP A 82 16.06 -20.80 -1.39
CA ASP A 82 16.54 -21.98 -2.13
C ASP A 82 18.08 -22.10 -2.24
N CYS A 83 18.85 -21.27 -1.52
CA CYS A 83 20.33 -21.33 -1.44
C CYS A 83 20.84 -21.82 -0.08
#